data_AF-A0A7J8UUR0-F1
#
_entry.id   AF-A0A7J8UUR0-F1
#
_cell.length_a   1.000
_cell.length_b   1.000
_cell.length_c   1.000
_cell.angle_alpha   90.00
_cell.angle_beta   90.00
_cell.angle_gamma   90.00
#
_symmetry.space_group_name_H-M   'P 1'
#
loop_
_entity.id
_entity.type
_entity.pdbx_description
1 polymer ?
#
loop_
_entity_poly.entity_id
_entity_poly.type
_entity_poly.pdbx_seq_one_letter_code
_entity_poly.pdbx_strand_id
1 'polypeptide(L)'
;MSFEPHNLKPRRRGKKEKKRKMAEDTLYLQLHKLSSVEQILDQILTTLWKTRRSGLRPPDKSRFQSLLSLPSLPDLDPVLACLRLLIRKSVHENFNGDDLLKLFPPDLSLDLQSLLVLLLQKYQSQWKEELAKEQ
;
A
#
# COMPACT_ATOMS: atom_id res chain seq x y z
N MET A 1 -44.75 17.27 34.62
CA MET A 1 -43.83 17.96 33.69
C MET A 1 -42.47 17.29 33.85
N SER A 2 -42.24 16.22 33.11
CA SER A 2 -41.03 15.39 33.25
C SER A 2 -40.13 15.65 32.05
N PHE A 3 -39.02 16.33 32.28
CA PHE A 3 -37.94 16.47 31.31
C PHE A 3 -37.08 15.20 31.36
N GLU A 4 -37.16 14.36 30.33
CA GLU A 4 -36.16 13.32 30.10
C GLU A 4 -34.84 13.94 29.61
N PRO A 5 -33.67 13.52 30.13
CA PRO A 5 -32.39 14.02 29.66
C PRO A 5 -32.01 13.31 28.36
N HIS A 6 -31.81 14.10 27.30
CA HIS A 6 -31.20 13.67 26.05
C HIS A 6 -29.84 12.99 26.30
N ASN A 7 -29.81 11.68 26.09
CA ASN A 7 -28.59 10.89 26.12
C ASN A 7 -27.82 11.11 24.80
N LEU A 8 -27.04 12.20 24.71
CA LEU A 8 -26.05 12.38 23.65
C LEU A 8 -24.93 11.34 23.83
N LYS A 9 -25.00 10.23 23.08
CA LYS A 9 -23.86 9.29 22.95
C LYS A 9 -22.72 9.97 22.18
N PRO A 10 -21.49 10.06 22.72
CA PRO A 10 -20.36 10.58 21.96
C PRO A 10 -19.79 9.53 20.98
N ARG A 11 -19.59 9.99 19.74
CA ARG A 11 -18.48 9.66 18.83
C ARG A 11 -17.99 8.19 18.76
N ARG A 12 -18.62 7.40 17.89
CA ARG A 12 -18.01 6.16 17.32
C ARG A 12 -17.11 6.40 16.10
N ARG A 13 -16.56 7.61 15.91
CA ARG A 13 -15.72 7.94 14.74
C ARG A 13 -14.24 7.63 14.94
N GLY A 14 -13.70 7.85 16.15
CA GLY A 14 -12.26 7.68 16.44
C GLY A 14 -11.75 6.22 16.47
N LYS A 15 -12.59 5.23 16.81
CA LYS A 15 -12.16 3.82 16.85
C LYS A 15 -11.86 3.23 15.46
N LYS A 16 -12.55 3.68 14.41
CA LYS A 16 -12.37 3.14 13.05
C LYS A 16 -11.08 3.65 12.40
N GLU A 17 -10.74 4.91 12.62
CA GLU A 17 -9.54 5.53 12.05
C GLU A 17 -8.26 4.98 12.71
N LYS A 18 -8.28 4.82 14.03
CA LYS A 18 -7.15 4.26 14.79
C LYS A 18 -6.87 2.79 14.39
N LYS A 19 -7.91 2.01 14.11
CA LYS A 19 -7.78 0.61 13.67
C LYS A 19 -7.25 0.49 12.24
N ARG A 20 -7.56 1.44 11.35
CA ARG A 20 -7.00 1.49 9.99
C ARG A 20 -5.50 1.78 10.03
N LYS A 21 -5.11 2.82 10.77
CA LYS A 21 -3.71 3.23 10.89
C LYS A 21 -2.80 2.09 11.38
N MET A 22 -3.24 1.36 12.41
CA MET A 22 -2.50 0.22 12.95
C MET A 22 -2.34 -0.94 11.95
N ALA A 23 -3.33 -1.16 11.08
CA ALA A 23 -3.23 -2.16 10.02
C ALA A 23 -2.27 -1.71 8.91
N GLU A 24 -2.27 -0.41 8.58
CA GLU A 24 -1.35 0.18 7.60
C GLU A 24 0.10 0.09 8.08
N ASP A 25 0.38 0.45 9.33
CA ASP A 25 1.70 0.25 9.97
C ASP A 25 2.19 -1.20 9.85
N THR A 26 1.30 -2.17 10.10
CA THR A 26 1.64 -3.60 10.00
C THR A 26 1.95 -4.02 8.56
N LEU A 27 1.28 -3.41 7.57
CA LEU A 27 1.56 -3.63 6.15
C LEU A 27 2.90 -3.04 5.75
N TYR A 28 3.25 -1.85 6.23
CA TYR A 28 4.54 -1.21 5.93
C TYR A 28 5.73 -2.03 6.44
N LEU A 29 5.57 -2.78 7.55
CA LEU A 29 6.58 -3.74 8.00
C LEU A 29 6.85 -4.87 6.98
N GLN A 30 5.89 -5.18 6.09
CA GLN A 30 6.10 -6.17 5.04
C GLN A 30 7.06 -5.69 3.95
N LEU A 31 7.31 -4.38 3.85
CA LEU A 31 8.29 -3.83 2.91
C LEU A 31 9.70 -4.36 3.18
N HIS A 32 10.02 -4.76 4.41
CA HIS A 32 11.30 -5.39 4.72
C HIS A 32 11.54 -6.65 3.89
N LYS A 33 10.48 -7.41 3.56
CA LYS A 33 10.56 -8.58 2.68
C LYS A 33 10.92 -8.19 1.23
N LEU A 34 10.67 -6.94 0.83
CA LEU A 34 11.03 -6.40 -0.47
C LEU A 34 12.48 -5.91 -0.54
N SER A 35 13.15 -5.71 0.60
CA SER A 35 14.53 -5.21 0.64
C SER A 35 15.51 -6.13 -0.08
N SER A 36 15.21 -7.42 -0.18
CA SER A 36 16.06 -8.36 -0.91
C SER A 36 15.87 -8.32 -2.43
N VAL A 37 14.87 -7.56 -2.93
CA VAL A 37 14.35 -7.72 -4.29
C VAL A 37 14.04 -6.38 -4.97
N GLU A 38 14.81 -5.36 -4.64
CA GLU A 38 14.70 -4.00 -5.18
C GLU A 38 14.58 -3.97 -6.72
N GLN A 39 15.32 -4.82 -7.42
CA GLN A 39 15.35 -4.88 -8.89
C GLN A 39 14.02 -5.33 -9.52
N ILE A 40 13.24 -6.16 -8.83
CA ILE A 40 11.93 -6.63 -9.34
C ILE A 40 10.77 -5.76 -8.84
N LEU A 41 11.05 -4.78 -8.00
CA LEU A 41 10.01 -3.93 -7.39
C LEU A 41 9.23 -3.16 -8.46
N ASP A 42 9.93 -2.65 -9.47
CA ASP A 42 9.36 -2.03 -10.66
C ASP A 42 8.38 -2.97 -11.38
N GLN A 43 8.79 -4.22 -11.61
CA GLN A 43 7.95 -5.26 -12.21
C GLN A 43 6.72 -5.55 -11.35
N ILE A 44 6.87 -5.69 -10.04
CA ILE A 44 5.74 -5.96 -9.14
C ILE A 44 4.75 -4.80 -9.15
N LEU A 45 5.24 -3.56 -9.01
CA LEU A 45 4.40 -2.36 -9.01
C LEU A 45 3.62 -2.20 -10.31
N THR A 46 4.31 -2.33 -11.46
CA THR A 46 3.68 -2.21 -12.78
C THR A 46 2.66 -3.33 -13.03
N THR A 47 2.96 -4.58 -12.64
CA THR A 47 1.99 -5.68 -12.74
C THR A 47 0.80 -5.47 -11.79
N LEU A 48 1.03 -5.03 -10.55
CA LEU A 48 -0.04 -4.75 -9.59
C LEU A 48 -0.98 -3.66 -10.10
N TRP A 49 -0.44 -2.62 -10.74
CA TRP A 49 -1.23 -1.59 -11.39
C TRP A 49 -2.04 -2.14 -12.56
N LYS A 50 -1.41 -2.86 -13.49
CA LYS A 50 -2.08 -3.46 -14.66
C LYS A 50 -3.17 -4.45 -14.27
N THR A 51 -2.95 -5.21 -13.21
CA THR A 51 -3.88 -6.22 -12.68
C THR A 51 -4.85 -5.65 -11.65
N ARG A 52 -4.94 -4.32 -11.50
CA ARG A 52 -5.82 -3.70 -10.49
C ARG A 52 -7.31 -3.95 -10.75
N ARG A 53 -7.72 -4.14 -12.01
CA ARG A 53 -9.12 -4.44 -12.38
C ARG A 53 -9.43 -5.92 -12.45
N SER A 54 -8.54 -6.70 -13.04
CA SER A 54 -8.72 -8.13 -13.28
C SER A 54 -8.30 -9.00 -12.10
N GLY A 55 -7.59 -8.43 -11.13
CA GLY A 55 -6.97 -9.17 -10.03
C GLY A 55 -5.67 -9.85 -10.46
N LEU A 56 -4.82 -10.11 -9.47
CA LEU A 56 -3.54 -10.79 -9.72
C LEU A 56 -3.78 -12.29 -9.94
N ARG A 57 -3.33 -12.82 -11.07
CA ARG A 57 -3.58 -14.22 -11.44
C ARG A 57 -2.73 -15.17 -10.58
N PRO A 58 -3.18 -16.42 -10.36
CA PRO A 58 -2.39 -17.43 -9.64
C PRO A 58 -0.94 -17.61 -10.15
N PRO A 59 -0.65 -17.68 -11.46
CA PRO A 59 0.74 -17.80 -11.94
C PRO A 59 1.60 -16.58 -11.59
N ASP A 60 1.04 -15.37 -11.63
CA ASP A 60 1.76 -14.15 -11.22
C ASP A 60 2.06 -14.16 -9.72
N LYS A 61 1.12 -14.67 -8.90
CA LYS A 61 1.34 -14.86 -7.46
C LYS A 61 2.49 -15.82 -7.19
N SER A 62 2.50 -17.00 -7.82
CA SER A 62 3.59 -17.97 -7.66
C SER A 62 4.93 -17.40 -8.15
N ARG A 63 4.92 -16.65 -9.25
CA ARG A 63 6.11 -15.94 -9.76
C ARG A 63 6.63 -14.95 -8.73
N PHE A 64 5.78 -14.08 -8.18
CA PHE A 64 6.21 -13.12 -7.17
C PHE A 64 6.64 -13.78 -5.86
N GLN A 65 5.96 -14.84 -5.43
CA GLN A 65 6.37 -15.62 -4.27
C GLN A 65 7.80 -16.16 -4.43
N SER A 66 8.08 -16.78 -5.58
CA SER A 66 9.40 -17.33 -5.89
C SER A 66 10.47 -16.23 -5.98
N LEU A 67 10.16 -15.14 -6.67
CA LEU A 67 11.07 -13.98 -6.78
C LEU A 67 11.36 -13.33 -5.43
N LEU A 68 10.35 -13.23 -4.56
CA LEU A 68 10.47 -12.73 -3.19
C LEU A 68 11.06 -13.74 -2.21
N SER A 69 11.36 -14.96 -2.67
CA SER A 69 11.82 -16.07 -1.85
C SER A 69 10.95 -16.30 -0.61
N LEU A 70 9.63 -16.13 -0.74
CA LEU A 70 8.70 -16.26 0.37
C LEU A 70 8.35 -17.72 0.63
N PRO A 71 8.27 -18.13 1.91
CA PRO A 71 8.01 -19.52 2.27
C PRO A 71 6.62 -19.99 1.84
N SER A 72 5.64 -19.08 1.72
CA SER A 72 4.27 -19.44 1.35
C SER A 72 3.53 -18.30 0.66
N LEU A 73 2.48 -18.62 -0.09
CA LEU A 73 1.59 -17.65 -0.74
C LEU A 73 0.83 -16.69 0.22
N PRO A 74 0.42 -17.09 1.44
CA PRO A 74 -0.20 -16.17 2.40
C PRO A 74 0.78 -15.10 2.89
N ASP A 75 2.10 -15.35 2.87
CA ASP A 75 3.11 -14.32 3.17
C ASP A 75 3.22 -13.26 2.07
N LEU A 76 2.82 -13.60 0.85
CA LEU A 76 2.84 -12.69 -0.28
C LEU A 76 1.66 -11.71 -0.24
N ASP A 77 0.49 -12.15 0.22
CA ASP A 77 -0.72 -11.32 0.25
C ASP A 77 -0.53 -9.98 0.98
N PRO A 78 0.05 -9.92 2.20
CA PRO A 78 0.24 -8.65 2.91
C PRO A 78 1.32 -7.78 2.26
N VAL A 79 2.33 -8.37 1.60
CA VAL A 79 3.33 -7.62 0.79
C VAL A 79 2.64 -6.94 -0.40
N LEU A 80 1.82 -7.68 -1.14
CA LEU A 80 1.07 -7.13 -2.27
C LEU A 80 0.02 -6.11 -1.81
N ALA A 81 -0.62 -6.34 -0.67
CA ALA A 81 -1.56 -5.39 -0.08
C ALA A 81 -0.88 -4.08 0.29
N CYS A 82 0.33 -4.14 0.88
CA CYS A 82 1.15 -2.96 1.16
C CYS A 82 1.47 -2.17 -0.10
N LEU A 83 1.95 -2.84 -1.16
CA LEU A 83 2.26 -2.19 -2.43
C LEU A 83 1.02 -1.56 -3.08
N ARG A 84 -0.11 -2.26 -3.09
CA ARG A 84 -1.38 -1.69 -3.59
C ARG A 84 -1.83 -0.47 -2.80
N LEU A 85 -1.65 -0.48 -1.48
CA LEU A 85 -1.96 0.66 -0.62
C LEU A 85 -1.10 1.86 -1.00
N LEU A 86 0.21 1.67 -1.18
CA LEU A 86 1.14 2.72 -1.59
C LEU A 86 0.77 3.32 -2.94
N ILE A 87 0.52 2.48 -3.95
CA ILE A 87 0.09 2.94 -5.27
C ILE A 87 -1.17 3.81 -5.15
N ARG A 88 -2.17 3.33 -4.38
CA ARG A 88 -3.41 4.06 -4.16
C ARG A 88 -3.17 5.39 -3.42
N LYS A 89 -2.31 5.43 -2.41
CA LYS A 89 -1.92 6.66 -1.68
C LYS A 89 -1.21 7.65 -2.60
N SER A 90 -0.21 7.21 -3.35
CA SER A 90 0.52 8.05 -4.31
C SER A 90 -0.40 8.66 -5.37
N VAL A 91 -1.33 7.87 -5.92
CA VAL A 91 -2.16 8.31 -7.04
C VAL A 91 -3.40 9.08 -6.58
N HIS A 92 -4.12 8.61 -5.55
CA HIS A 92 -5.36 9.24 -5.07
C HIS A 92 -5.10 10.41 -4.12
N GLU A 93 -4.21 10.25 -3.15
CA GLU A 93 -3.93 11.31 -2.16
C GLU A 93 -2.81 12.25 -2.63
N ASN A 94 -2.29 12.03 -3.84
CA ASN A 94 -1.26 12.87 -4.45
C ASN A 94 0.00 13.03 -3.57
N PHE A 95 0.33 11.98 -2.82
CA PHE A 95 1.48 11.99 -1.91
C PHE A 95 2.77 12.24 -2.71
N ASN A 96 3.57 13.18 -2.21
CA ASN A 96 4.92 13.42 -2.72
C ASN A 96 5.91 12.41 -2.11
N GLY A 97 7.14 12.35 -2.62
CA GLY A 97 8.19 11.49 -2.07
C GLY A 97 8.39 11.65 -0.57
N ASP A 98 8.48 12.88 -0.04
CA ASP A 98 8.61 13.10 1.41
C ASP A 98 7.41 12.58 2.21
N ASP A 99 6.20 12.69 1.66
CA ASP A 99 5.00 12.19 2.34
C ASP A 99 4.94 10.67 2.32
N LEU A 100 5.45 10.03 1.27
CA LEU A 100 5.60 8.56 1.21
C LEU A 100 6.67 8.08 2.19
N LEU A 101 7.80 8.78 2.30
CA LEU A 101 8.85 8.46 3.26
C LEU A 101 8.32 8.45 4.70
N LYS A 102 7.44 9.40 5.05
CA LYS A 102 6.78 9.46 6.37
C LYS A 102 5.85 8.27 6.66
N LEU A 103 5.41 7.54 5.64
CA LEU A 103 4.59 6.33 5.80
C LEU A 103 5.45 5.09 6.05
N PHE A 104 6.70 5.10 5.59
CA PHE A 104 7.57 3.95 5.74
C PHE A 104 8.05 3.81 7.19
N PRO A 105 8.28 2.57 7.65
CA PRO A 105 8.82 2.36 8.97
C PRO A 105 10.27 2.89 9.03
N PRO A 106 10.69 3.49 10.15
CA PRO A 106 12.05 3.99 10.31
C PRO A 106 13.12 2.87 10.24
N ASP A 107 12.72 1.63 10.49
CA ASP A 107 13.58 0.45 10.40
C ASP A 107 13.86 0.00 8.95
N LEU A 108 13.14 0.54 7.96
CA LEU A 108 13.29 0.14 6.55
C LEU A 108 14.58 0.73 5.95
N SER A 109 15.29 -0.04 5.13
CA SER A 109 16.50 0.42 4.42
C SER A 109 16.25 1.69 3.60
N LEU A 110 17.13 2.68 3.72
CA LEU A 110 17.04 3.97 3.04
C LEU A 110 17.04 3.83 1.51
N ASP A 111 17.82 2.89 0.97
CA ASP A 111 17.83 2.55 -0.46
C ASP A 111 16.45 2.09 -0.94
N LEU A 112 15.84 1.13 -0.24
CA LEU A 112 14.51 0.63 -0.57
C LEU A 112 13.44 1.71 -0.45
N GLN A 113 13.48 2.53 0.61
CA GLN A 113 12.57 3.66 0.79
C GLN A 113 12.65 4.62 -0.40
N SER A 114 13.88 5.03 -0.75
CA SER A 114 14.15 5.94 -1.86
C SER A 114 13.71 5.35 -3.20
N LEU A 115 13.98 4.06 -3.42
CA LEU A 115 13.58 3.33 -4.62
C LEU A 115 12.06 3.25 -4.75
N LEU A 116 11.35 2.87 -3.67
CA LEU A 116 9.89 2.84 -3.66
C LEU A 116 9.31 4.21 -4.01
N VAL A 117 9.80 5.26 -3.36
CA VAL A 117 9.39 6.64 -3.67
C VAL A 117 9.65 6.99 -5.12
N LEU A 118 10.86 6.73 -5.61
CA LEU A 118 11.27 7.05 -6.97
C LEU A 118 10.40 6.33 -8.01
N LEU A 119 10.14 5.04 -7.82
CA LEU A 119 9.25 4.26 -8.69
C LEU A 119 7.81 4.77 -8.62
N LEU A 120 7.28 4.99 -7.42
CA LEU A 120 5.90 5.47 -7.23
C LEU A 120 5.73 6.84 -7.89
N GLN A 121 6.66 7.77 -7.72
CA GLN A 121 6.62 9.09 -8.35
C GLN A 121 6.79 9.02 -9.87
N LYS A 122 7.72 8.18 -10.36
CA LYS A 122 7.92 7.93 -11.79
C LYS A 122 6.62 7.48 -12.47
N TYR A 123 5.89 6.55 -11.84
CA TYR A 123 4.64 6.03 -12.38
C TYR A 123 3.39 6.85 -12.01
N GLN A 124 3.49 7.76 -11.04
CA GLN A 124 2.35 8.52 -10.52
C GLN A 124 1.60 9.26 -11.63
N SER A 125 2.31 10.01 -12.49
CA SER A 125 1.69 10.78 -13.57
C SER A 125 0.99 9.86 -14.58
N GLN A 126 1.63 8.76 -14.97
CA GLN A 126 1.07 7.77 -15.88
C GLN A 126 -0.20 7.14 -15.27
N TRP A 127 -0.13 6.68 -14.03
CA TRP A 127 -1.24 6.04 -13.34
C TRP A 127 -2.42 6.98 -13.11
N LYS A 128 -2.18 8.27 -12.85
CA LYS A 128 -3.24 9.28 -12.79
C LYS A 128 -3.94 9.47 -14.12
N GLU A 129 -3.17 9.56 -15.21
CA GLU A 129 -3.73 9.71 -16.55
C GLU A 129 -4.55 8.48 -16.94
N GLU A 130 -4.05 7.27 -16.68
CA GLU A 130 -4.78 6.02 -16.89
C GLU A 130 -6.09 6.01 -16.08
N LEU A 131 -6.04 6.40 -14.80
CA LEU A 131 -7.25 6.53 -13.98
C LEU A 131 -8.25 7.54 -14.54
N ALA A 132 -7.77 8.69 -15.04
CA ALA A 132 -8.61 9.73 -15.60
C ALA A 132 -9.25 9.29 -16.93
N LYS A 133 -8.53 8.51 -17.75
CA LYS A 133 -9.03 7.92 -19.00
C LYS A 133 -10.03 6.77 -18.77
N GLU A 134 -9.93 6.11 -17.61
CA GLU A 134 -10.83 5.02 -17.22
C GLU A 134 -12.11 5.50 -16.52
N GLN A 135 -12.25 6.80 -16.28
CA GLN A 135 -13.43 7.45 -15.68
C GLN A 135 -14.45 7.86 -16.75
#